data_AF-A0A3A4QZJ7-F1
#
_entry.id   AF-A0A3A4QZJ7-F1
#
_cell.length_a   1.000
_cell.length_b   1.000
_cell.length_c   1.000
_cell.angle_alpha   90.00
_cell.angle_beta   90.00
_cell.angle_gamma   90.00
#
_symmetry.space_group_name_H-M   'P 1'
#
loop_
_entity.id
_entity.type
_entity.pdbx_description
1 polymer ?
#
loop_
_entity_poly.entity_id
_entity_poly.type
_entity_poly.pdbx_seq_one_letter_code
_entity_poly.pdbx_strand_id
1 'polypeptide(L)'
;MKKITVTKDGKVTFDGKEVIKKEINSVFLDSLFMSSLKSEIEYDIDDTDPISKLFAMIRDETKPGSEFYVQFETLKKSYEKIATEKTAVEQADSEEKLPF
;
A
#
# COMPACT_ATOMS: atom_id res chain seq x y z
N MET A 1 -2.44 14.06 0.41
CA MET A 1 -2.55 12.96 1.39
C MET A 1 -4.03 12.76 1.64
N LYS A 2 -4.55 11.53 1.46
CA LYS A 2 -5.97 11.23 1.66
C LYS A 2 -6.20 10.86 3.12
N LYS A 3 -7.41 11.06 3.65
CA LYS A 3 -7.74 10.75 5.04
C LYS A 3 -8.85 9.71 5.13
N ILE A 4 -8.65 8.67 5.94
CA ILE A 4 -9.72 7.82 6.46
C ILE A 4 -10.08 8.29 7.86
N THR A 5 -11.38 8.50 8.10
CA THR A 5 -11.91 8.68 9.45
C THR A 5 -12.93 7.60 9.75
N VAL A 6 -12.81 6.94 10.90
CA VAL A 6 -13.82 6.01 11.42
C VAL A 6 -14.27 6.54 12.77
N THR A 7 -15.55 6.85 12.89
CA THR A 7 -16.12 7.40 14.12
C THR A 7 -16.63 6.29 15.05
N LYS A 8 -16.91 6.66 16.32
CA LYS A 8 -17.43 5.75 17.35
C LYS A 8 -18.72 5.00 16.99
N ASP A 9 -19.53 5.54 16.08
CA ASP A 9 -20.78 4.95 15.57
C ASP A 9 -20.56 4.07 14.33
N GLY A 10 -19.30 3.83 13.95
CA GLY A 10 -18.94 3.00 12.80
C GLY A 10 -19.20 3.67 11.46
N LYS A 11 -19.30 5.01 11.43
CA LYS A 11 -19.36 5.78 10.18
C LYS A 11 -17.95 5.95 9.63
N VAL A 12 -17.79 5.60 8.36
CA VAL A 12 -16.52 5.65 7.64
C VAL A 12 -16.57 6.80 6.65
N THR A 13 -15.53 7.63 6.67
CA THR A 13 -15.33 8.67 5.64
C THR A 13 -13.96 8.50 5.00
N PHE A 14 -13.92 8.66 3.69
CA PHE A 14 -12.70 8.65 2.88
C PHE A 14 -12.63 9.95 2.10
N ASP A 15 -11.59 10.74 2.36
CA ASP A 15 -11.36 12.03 1.70
C ASP A 15 -12.56 12.97 1.80
N GLY A 16 -13.15 13.04 3.01
CA GLY A 16 -14.32 13.87 3.30
C GLY A 16 -15.65 13.34 2.78
N LYS A 17 -15.66 12.22 2.06
CA LYS A 17 -16.90 11.57 1.57
C LYS A 17 -17.25 10.39 2.46
N GLU A 18 -18.52 10.31 2.83
CA GLU A 18 -19.04 9.14 3.54
C GLU A 18 -19.00 7.92 2.62
N VAL A 19 -18.41 6.84 3.13
CA VAL A 19 -18.37 5.54 2.46
C VAL A 19 -19.46 4.68 3.08
N ILE A 20 -20.45 4.31 2.26
CA ILE A 20 -21.55 3.49 2.74
C ILE A 20 -21.01 2.07 2.98
N LYS A 21 -21.43 1.39 4.05
CA LYS A 21 -20.92 0.05 4.43
C LYS A 21 -20.90 -0.96 3.27
N LYS A 22 -21.89 -0.91 2.36
CA LYS A 22 -21.95 -1.78 1.16
C LYS A 22 -20.83 -1.55 0.14
N GLU A 23 -20.20 -0.38 0.17
CA GLU A 23 -19.12 0.04 -0.72
C GLU A 23 -17.74 -0.35 -0.15
N ILE A 24 -17.68 -0.74 1.13
CA ILE A 24 -16.49 -1.31 1.77
C ILE A 24 -16.38 -2.78 1.34
N ASN A 25 -15.97 -2.97 0.09
CA ASN A 25 -15.74 -4.28 -0.53
C ASN A 25 -14.23 -4.54 -0.71
N SER A 26 -13.88 -5.72 -1.24
CA SER A 26 -12.48 -6.09 -1.47
C SER A 26 -11.73 -5.07 -2.32
N VAL A 27 -12.33 -4.59 -3.41
CA VAL A 27 -11.71 -3.61 -4.31
C VAL A 27 -11.37 -2.30 -3.58
N PHE A 28 -12.26 -1.83 -2.72
CA PHE A 28 -12.01 -0.65 -1.90
C PHE A 28 -10.88 -0.91 -0.88
N LEU A 29 -10.93 -2.03 -0.17
CA LEU A 29 -9.94 -2.39 0.86
C LEU A 29 -8.55 -2.62 0.26
N ASP A 30 -8.45 -3.27 -0.90
CA ASP A 30 -7.19 -3.49 -1.61
C ASP A 30 -6.57 -2.16 -2.04
N SER A 31 -7.38 -1.27 -2.61
CA SER A 31 -6.95 0.08 -3.01
C SER A 31 -6.45 0.90 -1.81
N LEU A 32 -7.18 0.83 -0.70
CA LEU A 32 -6.82 1.48 0.55
C LEU A 32 -5.49 0.92 1.10
N PHE A 33 -5.36 -0.41 1.15
CA PHE A 33 -4.17 -1.09 1.64
C PHE A 33 -2.92 -0.69 0.82
N MET A 34 -3.02 -0.74 -0.51
CA MET A 34 -1.94 -0.32 -1.40
C MET A 34 -1.57 1.16 -1.25
N SER A 35 -2.57 2.03 -1.09
CA SER A 35 -2.33 3.45 -0.84
C SER A 35 -1.65 3.68 0.52
N SER A 36 -1.94 2.84 1.50
CA SER A 36 -1.38 2.93 2.85
C SER A 36 0.08 2.49 2.89
N LEU A 37 0.44 1.43 2.14
CA LEU A 37 1.86 1.05 1.94
C LEU A 37 2.69 2.19 1.33
N LYS A 38 2.08 3.00 0.47
CA LYS A 38 2.73 4.19 -0.11
C LYS A 38 2.77 5.40 0.83
N SER A 39 2.29 5.24 2.07
CA SER A 39 2.14 6.34 3.04
C SER A 39 1.28 7.51 2.52
N GLU A 40 0.29 7.22 1.66
CA GLU A 40 -0.60 8.24 1.08
C GLU A 40 -1.86 8.50 1.93
N ILE A 41 -2.10 7.66 2.95
CA ILE A 41 -3.30 7.64 3.78
C ILE A 41 -2.98 8.06 5.20
N GLU A 42 -3.74 9.02 5.71
CA GLU A 42 -3.82 9.36 7.13
C GLU A 42 -5.02 8.66 7.77
N TYR A 43 -4.84 8.11 8.97
CA TYR A 43 -5.85 7.37 9.70
C TYR A 43 -6.27 8.10 10.97
N ASP A 44 -7.57 8.33 11.12
CA ASP A 44 -8.21 8.88 12.30
C ASP A 44 -9.33 7.93 12.73
N ILE A 45 -9.03 7.03 13.66
CA ILE A 45 -9.87 5.88 13.97
C ILE A 45 -10.27 5.94 15.44
N ASP A 46 -11.58 5.96 15.69
CA ASP A 46 -12.15 5.68 16.99
C ASP A 46 -12.34 4.17 17.15
N ASP A 47 -11.59 3.56 18.06
CA ASP A 47 -11.49 2.10 18.24
C ASP A 47 -12.73 1.46 18.92
N THR A 48 -13.85 2.18 19.01
CA THR A 48 -15.08 1.70 19.68
C THR A 48 -15.90 0.71 18.84
N ASP A 49 -16.09 0.97 17.54
CA ASP A 49 -16.95 0.13 16.68
C ASP A 49 -16.19 -1.09 16.11
N PRO A 50 -16.80 -2.27 15.93
CA PRO A 50 -16.11 -3.42 15.33
C PRO A 50 -15.48 -3.15 13.95
N ILE A 51 -16.06 -2.25 13.16
CA ILE A 51 -15.52 -1.90 11.84
C ILE A 51 -14.19 -1.15 11.94
N SER A 52 -13.96 -0.40 13.02
CA SER A 52 -12.74 0.36 13.23
C SER A 52 -11.51 -0.54 13.32
N LYS A 53 -11.67 -1.75 13.89
CA LYS A 53 -10.62 -2.77 13.96
C LYS A 53 -10.09 -3.19 12.60
N LEU A 54 -10.95 -3.24 11.57
CA LEU A 54 -10.51 -3.56 10.20
C LEU A 54 -9.56 -2.48 9.67
N PHE A 55 -9.93 -1.21 9.83
CA PHE A 55 -9.12 -0.09 9.38
C PHE A 55 -7.85 0.08 10.23
N ALA A 56 -7.93 -0.19 11.53
CA ALA A 56 -6.78 -0.19 12.43
C ALA A 56 -5.78 -1.29 12.04
N MET A 57 -6.26 -2.49 11.70
CA MET A 57 -5.41 -3.58 11.21
C MET A 57 -4.70 -3.18 9.92
N ILE A 58 -5.40 -2.56 8.95
CA ILE A 58 -4.76 -2.07 7.72
C ILE A 58 -3.68 -1.02 8.05
N ARG A 59 -3.99 -0.05 8.91
CA ARG A 59 -3.02 0.97 9.36
C ARG A 59 -1.78 0.32 9.97
N ASP A 60 -1.96 -0.63 10.86
CA ASP A 60 -0.87 -1.23 11.63
C ASP A 60 0.00 -2.15 10.77
N GLU A 61 -0.60 -2.93 9.87
CA GLU A 61 0.12 -3.79 8.92
C GLU A 61 0.85 -3.01 7.82
N THR A 62 0.36 -1.83 7.45
CA THR A 62 0.98 -1.01 6.38
C THR A 62 1.93 0.07 6.92
N LYS A 63 2.02 0.23 8.23
CA LYS A 63 2.89 1.22 8.87
C LYS A 63 4.37 0.90 8.59
N PRO A 64 5.21 1.93 8.36
CA PRO A 64 6.65 1.74 8.31
C PRO A 64 7.17 1.02 9.56
N GLY A 65 7.84 -0.12 9.34
CA GLY A 65 8.41 -0.96 10.40
C GLY A 65 7.51 -2.10 10.89
N SER A 66 6.28 -2.24 10.38
CA SER A 66 5.52 -3.49 10.55
C SER A 66 6.24 -4.64 9.85
N GLU A 67 5.99 -5.87 10.29
CA GLU A 67 6.59 -7.06 9.68
C GLU A 67 6.25 -7.15 8.19
N PHE A 68 4.96 -6.96 7.84
CA PHE A 68 4.51 -6.98 6.45
C PHE A 68 5.18 -5.88 5.62
N TYR A 69 5.24 -4.65 6.12
CA TYR A 69 5.87 -3.53 5.40
C TYR A 69 7.36 -3.80 5.11
N VAL A 70 8.08 -4.34 6.10
CA VAL A 70 9.50 -4.68 5.94
C VAL A 70 9.69 -5.79 4.90
N GLN A 71 8.85 -6.82 4.91
CA GLN A 71 8.88 -7.88 3.89
C GLN A 71 8.57 -7.33 2.50
N PHE A 72 7.56 -6.47 2.37
CA PHE A 72 7.18 -5.80 1.12
C PHE A 72 8.33 -4.96 0.55
N GLU A 73 8.94 -4.10 1.37
CA GLU A 73 10.07 -3.26 0.94
C GLU A 73 11.31 -4.09 0.58
N THR A 74 11.54 -5.21 1.27
CA THR A 74 12.64 -6.14 0.95
C THR A 74 12.42 -6.79 -0.42
N LEU A 75 11.21 -7.27 -0.69
CA LEU A 75 10.85 -7.87 -1.98
C LEU A 75 10.89 -6.85 -3.12
N LYS A 76 10.42 -5.62 -2.86
CA LYS A 76 10.48 -4.53 -3.83
C LYS A 76 11.93 -4.21 -4.23
N LYS A 77 12.82 -4.07 -3.24
CA LYS A 77 14.25 -3.82 -3.49
C LYS A 77 14.93 -4.96 -4.23
N SER A 78 14.60 -6.21 -3.91
CA SER A 78 15.16 -7.36 -4.64
C SER A 78 14.70 -7.38 -6.09
N TYR A 79 13.45 -7.05 -6.37
CA TYR A 79 12.92 -6.92 -7.73
C TYR A 79 13.59 -5.79 -8.51
N GLU A 80 13.73 -4.61 -7.91
CA GLU A 80 14.41 -3.46 -8.51
C GLU A 80 15.88 -3.77 -8.84
N LYS A 81 16.56 -4.51 -7.96
CA LYS A 81 17.93 -4.99 -8.20
C LYS A 81 18.00 -5.94 -9.39
N ILE A 82 17.14 -6.95 -9.44
CA ILE A 82 17.08 -7.91 -10.56
C ILE A 82 16.77 -7.19 -11.88
N ALA A 83 15.84 -6.24 -11.87
CA ALA A 83 15.50 -5.46 -13.05
C ALA A 83 16.71 -4.66 -13.56
N THR A 84 17.46 -4.02 -12.66
CA THR A 84 18.66 -3.25 -13.00
C THR A 84 19.77 -4.15 -13.56
N GLU A 85 20.01 -5.31 -12.94
CA GLU A 85 20.99 -6.29 -13.42
C GLU A 85 20.61 -6.82 -14.81
N LYS A 86 19.33 -7.11 -15.05
CA LYS A 86 18.82 -7.53 -16.35
C LYS A 86 19.08 -6.47 -17.43
N THR A 87 18.78 -5.20 -17.15
CA THR A 87 19.05 -4.11 -18.09
C THR A 87 20.54 -3.94 -18.38
N ALA A 88 21.41 -4.11 -17.38
CA ALA A 88 22.86 -4.04 -17.57
C ALA A 88 23.38 -5.18 -18.46
N VAL A 89 22.85 -6.40 -18.31
CA VAL A 89 23.19 -7.54 -19.19
C VAL A 89 22.69 -7.30 -20.62
N GLU A 90 21.46 -6.81 -20.80
CA GLU A 90 20.91 -6.50 -22.13
C GLU A 90 21.70 -5.41 -22.87
N GLN A 91 22.24 -4.43 -22.14
CA GLN A 91 23.10 -3.39 -22.71
C GLN A 91 24.47 -3.93 -23.11
N ALA A 92 25.10 -4.75 -22.26
CA ALA A 92 26.38 -5.41 -22.58
C ALA A 92 26.27 -6.33 -23.81
N ASP A 93 25.21 -7.13 -23.90
CA ASP A 93 24.93 -8.01 -25.05
C ASP A 93 24.66 -7.23 -26.36
N SER A 94 24.26 -5.97 -26.25
CA SER A 94 24.01 -5.09 -27.40
C SER A 94 25.29 -4.41 -27.89
N GLU A 95 26.22 -4.09 -27.00
CA GLU A 95 27.54 -3.51 -27.34
C GLU A 95 28.48 -4.55 -27.98
N GLU A 96 28.41 -5.82 -27.58
CA GLU A 96 29.18 -6.92 -28.19
C GLU A 96 28.71 -7.31 -29.62
N LYS A 97 27.53 -6.86 -30.06
CA LYS A 97 26.97 -7.14 -31.39
C LYS A 97 27.29 -6.08 -32.45
N LEU A 98 28.16 -5.10 -32.16
CA LEU A 98 28.65 -4.17 -33.18
C LEU A 98 29.57 -4.91 -34.16
N PRO A 99 29.25 -4.97 -35.47
CA PRO A 99 30.16 -5.55 -36.45
C PRO A 99 31.39 -4.65 -36.57
N PHE A 100 32.58 -5.26 -36.49
CA PHE A 100 33.84 -4.64 -36.89
C PHE A 100 33.82 -4.21 -38.36
#